data_AF-F8L0J6-F1
#
_entry.id   AF-F8L0J6-F1
#
_cell.length_a   1.000
_cell.length_b   1.000
_cell.length_c   1.000
_cell.angle_alpha   90.00
_cell.angle_beta   90.00
_cell.angle_gamma   90.00
#
_symmetry.space_group_name_H-M   'P 1'
#
loop_
_entity.id
_entity.type
_entity.pdbx_description
1 polymer ?
#
loop_
_entity_poly.entity_id
_entity_poly.type
_entity_poly.pdbx_seq_one_letter_code
_entity_poly.pdbx_strand_id
1 'polypeptide(L)'
;MSNIIFVFGPSCSGKSTLGQALQKNLGSEWTYIDRDDLIEQNVCTESTADRTLEERIQSIKGKIIIDAQIPWREKQKGEFYFMVLPPLEVLLKRDAERTINLKRPERQAYYAREYVLETHRTLSKMKRENFNHCFDSSRESVMDEINTIKTLINHNSHSYVKYVCFALAGVAFSIVCAVLINSNKKS
;
A
#
# COMPACT_ATOMS: atom_id res chain seq x y z
N MET A 1 -8.06 8.74 -11.31
CA MET A 1 -7.08 8.68 -10.21
C MET A 1 -6.45 7.31 -10.24
N SER A 2 -5.12 7.23 -10.20
CA SER A 2 -4.40 5.96 -10.00
C SER A 2 -4.58 5.55 -8.54
N ASN A 3 -5.02 4.31 -8.31
CA ASN A 3 -5.05 3.72 -6.98
C ASN A 3 -3.74 2.97 -6.80
N ILE A 4 -2.87 3.49 -5.93
CA ILE A 4 -1.59 2.85 -5.61
C ILE A 4 -1.69 2.34 -4.18
N ILE A 5 -1.39 1.06 -4.00
CA ILE A 5 -1.37 0.38 -2.71
C ILE A 5 0.08 0.07 -2.39
N PHE A 6 0.52 0.49 -1.21
CA PHE A 6 1.81 0.13 -0.65
C PHE A 6 1.58 -0.80 0.53
N VAL A 7 2.30 -1.91 0.54
CA VAL A 7 2.37 -2.89 1.62
C VAL A 7 3.78 -2.84 2.18
N PHE A 8 3.90 -2.33 3.40
CA PHE A 8 5.15 -2.20 4.14
C PHE A 8 5.26 -3.26 5.23
N GLY A 9 6.47 -3.52 5.73
CA GLY A 9 6.67 -4.57 6.73
C GLY A 9 8.08 -5.16 6.73
N PRO A 10 8.53 -5.76 7.84
CA PRO A 10 9.84 -6.40 7.88
C PRO A 10 9.94 -7.59 6.91
N SER A 11 11.17 -8.03 6.62
CA SER A 11 11.33 -9.33 5.97
C SER A 11 10.65 -10.43 6.81
N CYS A 12 10.07 -11.44 6.14
CA CYS A 12 9.27 -12.51 6.75
C CYS A 12 7.92 -12.08 7.42
N SER A 13 7.46 -10.85 7.22
CA SER A 13 6.16 -10.41 7.77
C SER A 13 4.94 -10.91 6.98
N GLY A 14 5.12 -11.44 5.76
CA GLY A 14 4.02 -11.91 4.91
C GLY A 14 3.56 -10.91 3.86
N LYS A 15 4.28 -9.80 3.65
CA LYS A 15 3.97 -8.78 2.63
C LYS A 15 3.77 -9.37 1.24
N SER A 16 4.71 -10.18 0.75
CA SER A 16 4.65 -10.71 -0.61
C SER A 16 3.45 -11.65 -0.78
N THR A 17 3.16 -12.46 0.25
CA THR A 17 1.95 -13.29 0.30
C THR A 17 0.69 -12.43 0.21
N LEU A 18 0.60 -11.36 1.01
CA LEU A 18 -0.54 -10.44 0.97
C LEU A 18 -0.64 -9.72 -0.38
N GLY A 19 0.45 -9.18 -0.91
CA GLY A 19 0.49 -8.42 -2.15
C GLY A 19 0.08 -9.25 -3.36
N GLN A 20 0.61 -10.46 -3.49
CA GLN A 20 0.23 -11.40 -4.55
C GLN A 20 -1.23 -11.86 -4.41
N ALA A 21 -1.67 -12.19 -3.20
CA ALA A 21 -3.05 -12.59 -2.95
C ALA A 21 -4.03 -11.44 -3.22
N LEU A 22 -3.64 -10.21 -2.89
CA LEU A 22 -4.38 -8.99 -3.16
C LEU A 22 -4.50 -8.74 -4.67
N GLN A 23 -3.40 -8.87 -5.42
CA GLN A 23 -3.42 -8.79 -6.89
C GLN A 23 -4.43 -9.77 -7.48
N LYS A 24 -4.35 -11.04 -7.09
CA LYS A 24 -5.29 -12.09 -7.52
C LYS A 24 -6.75 -11.76 -7.19
N ASN A 25 -7.00 -11.12 -6.04
CA ASN A 25 -8.34 -10.78 -5.56
C ASN A 25 -8.91 -9.49 -6.14
N LEU A 26 -8.06 -8.59 -6.62
CA LEU A 26 -8.48 -7.31 -7.20
C LEU A 26 -8.62 -7.37 -8.72
N GLY A 27 -7.88 -8.28 -9.37
CA GLY A 27 -7.99 -8.54 -10.81
C GLY A 27 -6.66 -8.33 -11.55
N SER A 28 -6.60 -8.84 -12.78
CA SER A 28 -5.39 -8.81 -13.62
C SER A 28 -4.98 -7.41 -14.07
N GLU A 29 -5.83 -6.40 -13.88
CA GLU A 29 -5.49 -5.01 -14.18
C GLU A 29 -4.59 -4.37 -13.11
N TRP A 30 -4.39 -5.04 -11.97
CA TRP A 30 -3.46 -4.61 -10.94
C TRP A 30 -2.06 -5.15 -11.20
N THR A 31 -1.09 -4.25 -11.26
CA THR A 31 0.32 -4.60 -11.36
C THR A 31 0.92 -4.75 -9.97
N TYR A 32 1.47 -5.92 -9.65
CA TYR A 32 2.25 -6.13 -8.44
C TYR A 32 3.74 -5.89 -8.71
N ILE A 33 4.41 -5.13 -7.83
CA ILE A 33 5.84 -4.86 -7.87
C ILE A 33 6.42 -5.13 -6.49
N ASP A 34 7.37 -6.04 -6.40
CA ASP A 34 8.16 -6.29 -5.19
C ASP A 34 9.50 -5.57 -5.33
N ARG A 35 9.84 -4.70 -4.36
CA ARG A 35 11.08 -3.94 -4.36
C ARG A 35 12.30 -4.86 -4.30
N ASP A 36 12.27 -5.90 -3.47
CA ASP A 36 13.42 -6.79 -3.30
C ASP A 36 13.64 -7.63 -4.56
N ASP A 37 12.56 -8.05 -5.23
CA ASP A 37 12.65 -8.77 -6.52
C ASP A 37 13.39 -7.95 -7.60
N LEU A 38 13.25 -6.62 -7.60
CA LEU A 38 13.98 -5.77 -8.56
C LEU A 38 15.50 -5.83 -8.34
N ILE A 39 15.93 -6.02 -7.09
CA ILE A 39 17.34 -6.13 -6.72
C ILE A 39 17.83 -7.54 -7.03
N GLU A 40 17.05 -8.56 -6.65
CA GLU A 40 17.38 -9.97 -6.90
C GLU A 40 17.46 -10.30 -8.40
N GLN A 41 16.64 -9.65 -9.23
CA GLN A 41 16.65 -9.79 -10.68
C GLN A 41 17.71 -8.93 -11.38
N ASN A 42 18.59 -8.24 -10.63
CA ASN A 42 19.61 -7.32 -11.14
C ASN A 42 19.03 -6.19 -12.03
N VAL A 43 17.78 -5.79 -11.79
CA VAL A 43 17.18 -4.62 -12.47
C VAL A 43 17.80 -3.33 -11.92
N CYS A 44 18.10 -3.30 -10.61
CA CYS A 44 18.69 -2.17 -9.92
C CYS A 44 19.55 -2.62 -8.74
N THR A 45 20.33 -1.70 -8.17
CA THR A 45 21.04 -1.90 -6.90
C THR A 45 20.18 -1.44 -5.73
N GLU A 46 20.49 -1.90 -4.51
CA GLU A 46 19.83 -1.42 -3.27
C GLU A 46 19.78 0.12 -3.21
N SER A 47 20.89 0.80 -3.54
CA SER A 47 21.00 2.27 -3.51
C SER A 47 20.15 2.99 -4.56
N THR A 48 19.65 2.28 -5.57
CA THR A 48 18.86 2.86 -6.67
C THR A 48 17.44 2.31 -6.73
N ALA A 49 17.11 1.33 -5.90
CA ALA A 49 15.83 0.63 -5.90
C ALA A 49 14.64 1.59 -5.72
N ASP A 50 14.74 2.54 -4.78
CA ASP A 50 13.66 3.50 -4.50
C ASP A 50 13.38 4.42 -5.70
N ARG A 51 14.44 4.86 -6.39
CA ARG A 51 14.32 5.67 -7.61
C ARG A 51 13.70 4.86 -8.75
N THR A 52 14.19 3.63 -8.96
CA THR A 52 13.66 2.73 -10.00
C THR A 52 12.19 2.39 -9.77
N LEU A 53 11.79 2.22 -8.50
CA LEU A 53 10.40 1.97 -8.14
C LEU A 53 9.52 3.20 -8.46
N GLU A 54 9.98 4.41 -8.16
CA GLU A 54 9.28 5.64 -8.48
C GLU A 54 9.14 5.85 -10.01
N GLU A 55 10.18 5.59 -10.79
CA GLU A 55 10.14 5.61 -12.27
C GLU A 55 9.11 4.59 -12.82
N ARG A 56 9.00 3.41 -12.20
CA ARG A 56 7.98 2.41 -12.55
C ARG A 56 6.57 2.88 -12.19
N ILE A 57 6.38 3.49 -11.02
CA ILE A 57 5.08 4.05 -10.62
C ILE A 57 4.61 5.10 -11.63
N GLN A 58 5.51 5.97 -12.07
CA GLN A 58 5.18 7.05 -13.01
C GLN A 58 4.93 6.54 -14.43
N SER A 59 5.62 5.49 -14.86
CA SER A 59 5.44 4.90 -16.20
C SER A 59 4.18 4.03 -16.32
N ILE A 60 3.75 3.39 -15.24
CA ILE A 60 2.54 2.56 -15.24
C ILE A 60 1.29 3.43 -15.09
N LYS A 61 0.57 3.61 -16.19
CA LYS A 61 -0.77 4.23 -16.18
C LYS A 61 -1.81 3.20 -15.72
N GLY A 62 -1.91 2.97 -14.41
CA GLY A 62 -2.81 1.93 -13.89
C GLY A 62 -2.96 1.87 -12.38
N LYS A 63 -3.44 0.71 -11.92
CA LYS A 63 -3.58 0.37 -10.50
C LYS A 63 -2.37 -0.48 -10.11
N ILE A 64 -1.70 -0.13 -9.03
CA ILE A 64 -0.40 -0.72 -8.67
C ILE A 64 -0.44 -1.17 -7.20
N ILE A 65 0.13 -2.33 -6.92
CA ILE A 65 0.44 -2.84 -5.59
C ILE A 65 1.96 -2.90 -5.48
N ILE A 66 2.49 -2.34 -4.40
CA ILE A 66 3.90 -2.21 -4.16
C ILE A 66 4.22 -2.87 -2.83
N ASP A 67 5.11 -3.85 -2.86
CA ASP A 67 5.71 -4.46 -1.67
C ASP A 67 7.08 -3.83 -1.44
N ALA A 68 7.29 -3.28 -0.24
CA ALA A 68 8.57 -2.75 0.21
C ALA A 68 8.72 -2.90 1.71
N GLN A 69 9.94 -2.80 2.23
CA GLN A 69 10.20 -3.04 3.64
C GLN A 69 9.78 -1.84 4.47
N ILE A 70 10.23 -0.65 4.09
CA ILE A 70 9.96 0.60 4.80
C ILE A 70 9.51 1.69 3.82
N PRO A 71 8.64 2.63 4.25
CA PRO A 71 8.35 3.82 3.46
C PRO A 71 9.63 4.66 3.22
N TRP A 72 9.94 4.96 1.96
CA TRP A 72 11.05 5.85 1.57
C TRP A 72 10.60 7.28 1.27
N ARG A 73 9.29 7.51 1.19
CA ARG A 73 8.69 8.83 0.96
C ARG A 73 7.35 8.99 1.65
N GLU A 74 6.95 10.25 1.81
CA GLU A 74 5.63 10.59 2.31
C GLU A 74 4.53 10.10 1.37
N LYS A 75 3.39 9.79 1.99
CA LYS A 75 2.19 9.31 1.31
C LYS A 75 1.54 10.44 0.53
N GLN A 76 1.28 10.21 -0.76
CA GLN A 76 0.63 11.16 -1.64
C GLN A 76 -0.89 10.95 -1.70
N LYS A 77 -1.60 11.94 -2.24
CA LYS A 77 -3.06 11.89 -2.40
C LYS A 77 -3.44 10.76 -3.37
N GLY A 78 -4.32 9.87 -2.91
CA GLY A 78 -4.79 8.71 -3.69
C GLY A 78 -3.99 7.42 -3.42
N GLU A 79 -2.93 7.50 -2.63
CA GLU A 79 -2.16 6.34 -2.21
C GLU A 79 -2.70 5.74 -0.92
N PHE A 80 -2.56 4.43 -0.78
CA PHE A 80 -2.94 3.67 0.40
C PHE A 80 -1.71 2.98 0.97
N TYR A 81 -1.41 3.24 2.23
CA TYR A 81 -0.25 2.70 2.92
C TYR A 81 -0.74 1.69 3.95
N PHE A 82 -0.30 0.45 3.85
CA PHE A 82 -0.59 -0.62 4.80
C PHE A 82 0.71 -1.12 5.41
N MET A 83 0.70 -1.43 6.70
CA MET A 83 1.86 -2.02 7.37
C MET A 83 1.51 -3.42 7.86
N VAL A 84 2.36 -4.40 7.57
CA VAL A 84 2.29 -5.77 8.10
C VAL A 84 3.41 -5.94 9.11
N LEU A 85 3.07 -5.90 10.40
CA LEU A 85 4.02 -5.88 11.50
C LEU A 85 3.60 -6.90 12.58
N PRO A 86 3.81 -8.20 12.34
CA PRO A 86 3.65 -9.21 13.38
C PRO A 86 4.75 -9.05 14.45
N PRO A 87 4.58 -9.67 15.63
CA PRO A 87 5.57 -9.62 16.70
C PRO A 87 6.96 -10.10 16.25
N LEU A 88 8.01 -9.49 16.81
CA LEU A 88 9.40 -9.76 16.42
C LEU A 88 9.77 -11.24 16.55
N GLU A 89 9.30 -11.91 17.59
CA GLU A 89 9.53 -13.33 17.82
C GLU A 89 8.95 -14.21 16.70
N VAL A 90 7.81 -13.81 16.11
CA VAL A 90 7.20 -14.51 14.97
C VAL A 90 8.05 -14.32 13.73
N LEU A 91 8.56 -13.10 13.50
CA LEU A 91 9.45 -12.80 12.37
C LEU A 91 10.74 -13.60 12.45
N LEU A 92 11.39 -13.62 13.62
CA LEU A 92 12.64 -14.35 13.83
C LEU A 92 12.45 -15.87 13.69
N LYS A 93 11.31 -16.40 14.12
CA LYS A 93 10.95 -17.80 13.90
C LYS A 93 10.80 -18.10 12.41
N ARG A 94 10.04 -17.29 11.67
CA ARG A 94 9.83 -17.45 10.22
C ARG A 94 11.15 -17.34 9.43
N ASP A 95 12.05 -16.43 9.83
CA ASP A 95 13.37 -16.31 9.18
C ASP A 95 14.27 -17.52 9.47
N ALA A 96 14.24 -18.06 10.69
CA ALA A 96 14.96 -19.30 11.01
C ALA A 96 14.46 -20.48 10.15
N GLU A 97 13.15 -20.64 10.02
CA GLU A 97 12.52 -21.65 9.15
C GLU A 97 12.92 -21.44 7.68
N ARG A 98 12.85 -20.20 7.18
CA ARG A 98 13.26 -19.86 5.81
C ARG A 98 14.74 -20.13 5.55
N THR A 99 15.59 -19.85 6.53
CA THR A 99 17.05 -20.11 6.48
C THR A 99 17.35 -21.60 6.34
N ILE A 100 16.63 -22.44 7.10
CA ILE A 100 16.74 -23.91 7.00
C ILE A 100 16.26 -24.39 5.62
N ASN A 101 15.08 -23.92 5.19
CA ASN A 101 14.46 -24.34 3.93
C ASN A 101 15.33 -23.96 2.71
N LEU A 102 15.92 -22.77 2.73
CA LEU A 102 16.81 -22.28 1.67
C LEU A 102 18.26 -22.76 1.80
N LYS A 103 18.60 -23.48 2.88
CA LYS A 103 19.97 -23.92 3.20
C LYS A 103 20.99 -22.77 3.12
N ARG A 104 20.63 -21.60 3.67
CA ARG A 104 21.48 -20.41 3.57
C ARG A 104 22.82 -20.64 4.30
N PRO A 105 23.96 -20.22 3.73
CA PRO A 105 25.23 -20.15 4.45
C PRO A 105 25.11 -19.28 5.70
N GLU A 106 25.88 -19.60 6.74
CA GLU A 106 25.84 -18.90 8.03
C GLU A 106 25.95 -17.38 7.89
N ARG A 107 26.88 -16.91 7.06
CA ARG A 107 27.06 -15.48 6.78
C ARG A 107 25.80 -14.83 6.20
N GLN A 108 25.09 -15.51 5.29
CA GLN A 108 23.85 -14.98 4.72
C GLN A 108 22.69 -15.03 5.72
N ALA A 109 22.62 -16.09 6.54
CA ALA A 109 21.64 -16.20 7.61
C ALA A 109 21.79 -15.06 8.64
N TYR A 110 23.04 -14.72 9.00
CA TYR A 110 23.34 -13.58 9.87
C TYR A 110 22.77 -12.27 9.30
N TYR A 111 23.10 -11.92 8.05
CA TYR A 111 22.62 -10.67 7.46
C TYR A 111 21.11 -10.64 7.24
N ALA A 112 20.49 -11.77 6.88
CA ALA A 112 19.03 -11.87 6.75
C ALA A 112 18.33 -11.58 8.09
N ARG A 113 18.86 -12.13 9.19
CA ARG A 113 18.36 -11.87 10.54
C ARG A 113 18.55 -10.41 10.94
N GLU A 114 19.73 -9.84 10.71
CA GLU A 114 19.98 -8.42 10.99
C GLU A 114 19.02 -7.50 10.23
N TYR A 115 18.74 -7.83 8.97
CA TYR A 115 17.77 -7.09 8.16
C TYR A 115 16.34 -7.17 8.70
N VAL A 116 15.90 -8.33 9.21
CA VAL A 116 14.62 -8.48 9.92
C VAL A 116 14.59 -7.58 11.17
N LEU A 117 15.64 -7.60 11.98
CA LEU A 117 15.75 -6.80 13.20
C LEU A 117 15.72 -5.30 12.92
N GLU A 118 16.47 -4.85 11.91
CA GLU A 118 16.57 -3.46 11.50
C GLU A 118 15.23 -2.94 10.99
N THR A 119 14.63 -3.63 10.02
CA THR A 119 13.36 -3.22 9.41
C THR A 119 12.22 -3.22 10.43
N HIS A 120 12.16 -4.22 11.33
CA HIS A 120 11.20 -4.22 12.44
C HIS A 120 11.40 -3.03 13.38
N ARG A 121 12.64 -2.78 13.83
CA ARG A 121 12.95 -1.66 14.73
C ARG A 121 12.57 -0.31 14.12
N THR A 122 12.79 -0.16 12.81
CA THR A 122 12.45 1.06 12.09
C THR A 122 10.94 1.25 12.03
N LEU A 123 10.19 0.24 11.59
CA LEU A 123 8.74 0.30 11.47
C LEU A 123 8.03 0.42 12.83
N SER A 124 8.52 -0.25 13.87
CA SER A 124 7.92 -0.18 15.21
C SER A 124 7.98 1.22 15.83
N LYS A 125 8.87 2.08 15.33
CA LYS A 125 8.99 3.49 15.75
C LYS A 125 8.15 4.44 14.92
N MET A 126 7.61 3.99 13.79
CA MET A 126 6.76 4.84 12.95
C MET A 126 5.38 5.01 13.57
N LYS A 127 4.80 6.20 13.43
CA LYS A 127 3.45 6.49 13.90
C LYS A 127 2.43 5.71 13.07
N ARG A 128 1.50 5.03 13.75
CA ARG A 128 0.44 4.24 13.07
C ARG A 128 -0.46 5.11 12.19
N GLU A 129 -0.60 6.40 12.52
CA GLU A 129 -1.38 7.37 11.74
C GLU A 129 -0.86 7.56 10.30
N ASN A 130 0.42 7.24 10.04
CA ASN A 130 1.01 7.32 8.71
C ASN A 130 0.46 6.25 7.75
N PHE A 131 -0.21 5.23 8.29
CA PHE A 131 -0.76 4.09 7.56
C PHE A 131 -2.29 4.11 7.60
N ASN A 132 -2.93 3.65 6.53
CA ASN A 132 -4.37 3.40 6.52
C ASN A 132 -4.76 2.28 7.48
N HIS A 133 -3.90 1.26 7.63
CA HIS A 133 -4.08 0.18 8.58
C HIS A 133 -2.74 -0.52 8.89
N CYS A 134 -2.68 -1.18 10.03
CA CYS A 134 -1.51 -1.93 10.50
C CYS A 134 -1.95 -3.34 10.91
N PHE A 135 -1.57 -4.36 10.15
CA PHE A 135 -1.91 -5.76 10.33
C PHE A 135 -0.91 -6.49 11.22
N ASP A 136 -1.41 -7.46 11.98
CA ASP A 136 -0.61 -8.50 12.62
C ASP A 136 -0.89 -9.85 11.93
N SER A 137 -0.04 -10.20 10.96
CA SER A 137 -0.16 -11.45 10.18
C SER A 137 0.12 -12.73 10.98
N SER A 138 0.33 -12.62 12.30
CA SER A 138 0.33 -13.77 13.22
C SER A 138 -1.06 -14.05 13.80
N ARG A 139 -1.99 -13.10 13.69
CA ARG A 139 -3.35 -13.15 14.26
C ARG A 139 -4.43 -13.11 13.19
N GLU A 140 -4.17 -12.47 12.07
CA GLU A 140 -5.13 -12.24 11.00
C GLU A 140 -4.86 -13.18 9.82
N SER A 141 -5.92 -13.60 9.14
CA SER A 141 -5.77 -14.33 7.88
C SER A 141 -5.52 -13.36 6.74
N VAL A 142 -4.80 -13.80 5.70
CA VAL A 142 -4.57 -13.00 4.49
C VAL A 142 -5.89 -12.52 3.85
N MET A 143 -6.96 -13.31 3.97
CA MET A 143 -8.27 -12.91 3.44
C MET A 143 -8.92 -11.78 4.25
N ASP A 144 -8.74 -11.77 5.57
CA ASP A 144 -9.23 -10.68 6.43
C ASP A 144 -8.47 -9.37 6.15
N GLU A 145 -7.15 -9.47 5.97
CA GLU A 145 -6.31 -8.34 5.56
C GLU A 145 -6.78 -7.77 4.20
N ILE A 146 -6.99 -8.63 3.19
CA ILE A 146 -7.51 -8.24 1.87
C ILE A 146 -8.89 -7.56 1.97
N ASN A 147 -9.81 -8.11 2.76
CA ASN A 147 -11.15 -7.55 2.94
C ASN A 147 -11.10 -6.16 3.60
N THR A 148 -10.19 -5.97 4.55
CA THR A 148 -9.94 -4.68 5.20
C THR A 148 -9.41 -3.66 4.19
N ILE A 149 -8.42 -4.05 3.37
CA ILE A 149 -7.86 -3.21 2.30
C ILE A 149 -8.97 -2.78 1.33
N LYS A 150 -9.77 -3.73 0.82
CA LYS A 150 -10.87 -3.47 -0.11
C LYS A 150 -11.88 -2.47 0.48
N THR A 151 -12.27 -2.67 1.74
CA THR A 151 -13.19 -1.78 2.45
C THR A 151 -12.64 -0.35 2.51
N LEU A 152 -11.39 -0.18 2.91
CA LEU A 152 -10.75 1.14 3.05
C LEU A 152 -10.60 1.87 1.71
N ILE A 153 -10.31 1.15 0.63
CA ILE A 153 -10.24 1.72 -0.72
C ILE A 153 -11.62 2.20 -1.20
N ASN A 154 -12.67 1.39 -0.95
CA ASN A 154 -14.03 1.72 -1.36
C ASN A 154 -14.62 2.92 -0.59
N HIS A 155 -14.36 3.01 0.72
CA HIS A 155 -14.84 4.13 1.54
C HIS A 155 -14.23 5.48 1.12
N ASN A 156 -12.93 5.50 0.81
CA ASN A 156 -12.29 6.72 0.31
C ASN A 156 -12.79 7.12 -1.08
N SER A 157 -13.28 6.17 -1.89
CA SER A 157 -13.86 6.47 -3.20
C SER A 157 -15.26 7.10 -3.12
N HIS A 158 -16.07 6.74 -2.10
CA HIS A 158 -17.45 7.22 -1.96
C HIS A 158 -17.59 8.60 -1.31
N SER A 159 -16.62 9.03 -0.50
CA SER A 159 -16.61 10.39 0.03
C SER A 159 -16.55 11.42 -1.09
N TYR A 160 -15.81 11.17 -2.17
CA TYR A 160 -15.73 12.09 -3.31
C TYR A 160 -17.03 12.17 -4.13
N VAL A 161 -17.78 11.08 -4.28
CA VAL A 161 -19.05 11.10 -5.01
C VAL A 161 -20.09 11.94 -4.28
N LYS A 162 -20.15 11.87 -2.94
CA LYS A 162 -21.04 12.75 -2.17
C LYS A 162 -20.69 14.23 -2.40
N TYR A 163 -19.42 14.63 -2.29
CA TYR A 163 -19.04 16.04 -2.46
C TYR A 163 -19.26 16.56 -3.89
N VAL A 164 -19.04 15.74 -4.92
CA VAL A 164 -19.29 16.15 -6.31
C VAL A 164 -20.80 16.25 -6.60
N CYS A 165 -21.62 15.33 -6.08
CA CYS A 165 -23.08 15.44 -6.21
C CYS A 165 -23.64 16.66 -5.46
N PHE A 166 -23.12 17.00 -4.27
CA PHE A 166 -23.53 18.21 -3.55
C PHE A 166 -23.07 19.50 -4.25
N ALA A 167 -21.87 19.52 -4.83
CA ALA A 167 -21.38 20.68 -5.59
C ALA A 167 -22.20 20.91 -6.87
N LEU A 168 -22.54 19.85 -7.61
CA LEU A 168 -23.36 19.96 -8.82
C LEU A 168 -24.81 20.31 -8.50
N ALA A 169 -25.38 19.78 -7.42
CA ALA A 169 -26.71 20.17 -6.95
C ALA A 169 -26.75 21.64 -6.50
N GLY A 170 -25.71 22.13 -5.83
CA GLY A 170 -25.60 23.53 -5.42
C GLY A 170 -25.48 24.50 -6.61
N VAL A 171 -24.75 24.12 -7.66
CA VAL A 171 -24.64 24.93 -8.89
C VAL A 171 -25.94 24.91 -9.68
N ALA A 172 -26.60 23.75 -9.82
CA ALA A 172 -27.90 23.66 -10.48
C ALA A 172 -28.98 24.47 -9.77
N PHE A 173 -29.03 24.44 -8.43
CA PHE A 173 -29.98 25.22 -7.64
C PHE A 173 -29.72 26.73 -7.78
N SER A 174 -28.46 27.16 -7.79
CA SER A 174 -28.09 28.57 -7.98
C SER A 174 -28.46 29.10 -9.36
N ILE A 175 -28.32 28.29 -10.40
CA ILE A 175 -28.73 28.66 -11.78
C ILE A 175 -30.26 28.78 -11.88
N VAL A 176 -31.02 27.86 -11.27
CA VAL A 176 -32.49 27.91 -11.27
C VAL A 176 -33.00 29.14 -10.50
N CYS A 177 -32.42 29.47 -9.35
CA CYS A 177 -32.78 30.69 -8.61
C CYS A 177 -32.46 31.97 -9.39
N ALA A 178 -31.31 32.03 -10.09
CA ALA A 178 -30.93 33.21 -10.87
C ALA A 178 -31.87 33.45 -12.08
N VAL A 179 -32.34 32.38 -12.72
CA VAL A 179 -33.31 32.47 -13.82
C VAL A 179 -34.68 32.95 -13.31
N LEU A 180 -35.18 32.39 -12.21
CA LEU A 180 -36.49 32.76 -11.65
C LEU A 180 -36.53 34.21 -11.15
N ILE A 181 -35.43 34.73 -10.59
CA ILE A 181 -35.35 36.13 -10.14
C ILE A 181 -35.33 37.11 -11.32
N ASN A 182 -34.74 36.75 -12.46
CA ASN A 182 -34.74 37.59 -13.66
C ASN A 182 -36.08 37.56 -14.42
N SER A 183 -36.85 36.48 -14.31
CA SER A 183 -38.19 36.39 -14.92
C SER A 183 -39.24 37.28 -14.23
N ASN A 184 -39.09 37.56 -12.93
CA ASN A 184 -40.02 38.41 -12.16
C ASN A 184 -39.73 39.91 -12.22
N LYS A 185 -38.67 40.36 -12.92
CA LYS A 185 -38.35 41.79 -13.09
C LYS A 185 -38.83 42.38 -14.42
N LYS A 186 -39.57 41.60 -15.24
CA LYS A 186 -40.08 42.03 -16.55
C LYS A 186 -41.61 42.07 -16.66
N SER A 187 -42.32 42.03 -15.53
CA SER A 187 -43.78 42.27 -15.49
C SER A 187 -44.09 43.59 -14.80
#